data_AF-A0A9E3DQV7-F1
#
_entry.id   AF-A0A9E3DQV7-F1
#
_cell.length_a   1.000
_cell.length_b   1.000
_cell.length_c   1.000
_cell.angle_alpha   90.00
_cell.angle_beta   90.00
_cell.angle_gamma   90.00
#
_symmetry.space_group_name_H-M   'P 1'
#
loop_
_entity.id
_entity.type
_entity.pdbx_description
1 polymer ?
#
loop_
_entity_poly.entity_id
_entity_poly.type
_entity_poly.pdbx_seq_one_letter_code
_entity_poly.pdbx_strand_id
1 'polypeptide(L)' 'MSRRVAVTGGTRRIGLAVVERFAALGDEVVALERMRVLSGSSGTDCRV' A
#
# COMPACT_ATOMS: atom_id res chain seq x y z
N MET A 1 9.39 -18.60 8.39
CA MET A 1 9.15 -17.33 9.10
C MET A 1 8.62 -16.32 8.09
N SER A 2 7.45 -15.73 8.33
CA SER A 2 6.92 -14.64 7.51
C SER A 2 7.49 -13.31 8.02
N ARG A 3 7.95 -12.43 7.13
CA ARG A 3 8.47 -11.11 7.50
C ARG A 3 7.34 -10.09 7.41
N ARG A 4 7.43 -9.02 8.19
CA ARG A 4 6.55 -7.85 8.05
C ARG A 4 7.23 -6.80 7.19
N VAL A 5 6.54 -6.34 6.15
CA VAL A 5 7.06 -5.37 5.18
C VAL A 5 6.11 -4.18 5.08
N ALA A 6 6.63 -2.96 5.22
CA ALA A 6 5.86 -1.74 4.97
C ALA A 6 6.33 -1.08 3.67
N VAL A 7 5.40 -0.79 2.76
CA VAL A 7 5.69 -0.15 1.47
C VAL A 7 4.98 1.19 1.36
N THR A 8 5.73 2.28 1.40
CA THR A 8 5.19 3.63 1.15
C THR A 8 5.02 3.91 -0.34
N GLY A 9 3.92 4.55 -0.73
CA GLY A 9 3.51 4.64 -2.14
C GLY A 9 3.08 3.30 -2.73
N GLY A 10 2.77 2.32 -1.87
CA GLY A 10 2.58 0.92 -2.23
C GLY A 10 1.26 0.62 -2.97
N THR A 11 0.39 1.62 -3.17
CA THR A 11 -0.95 1.37 -3.72
C THR A 11 -1.04 1.50 -5.23
N ARG A 12 0.03 1.96 -5.92
CA ARG A 12 0.01 2.22 -7.37
C ARG A 12 1.35 1.95 -8.04
N ARG A 13 1.30 1.71 -9.36
CA ARG A 13 2.47 1.60 -10.26
C ARG A 13 3.53 0.65 -9.67
N ILE A 14 4.78 1.09 -9.61
CA ILE A 14 5.91 0.30 -9.11
C ILE A 14 5.71 -0.10 -7.64
N GLY A 15 5.13 0.77 -6.81
CA GLY A 15 4.88 0.45 -5.41
C GLY A 15 3.94 -0.75 -5.24
N LEU A 16 2.89 -0.83 -6.09
CA LEU A 16 1.99 -1.98 -6.12
C LEU A 16 2.69 -3.27 -6.56
N ALA A 17 3.51 -3.21 -7.62
CA ALA A 17 4.28 -4.36 -8.08
C ALA A 17 5.24 -4.90 -7.00
N VAL A 18 5.81 -4.01 -6.18
CA VAL A 18 6.65 -4.40 -5.03
C VAL A 18 5.83 -5.10 -3.94
N VAL A 19 4.64 -4.57 -3.61
CA VAL A 19 3.72 -5.20 -2.64
C VAL A 19 3.34 -6.60 -3.09
N GLU A 20 2.91 -6.76 -4.35
CA GLU A 20 2.55 -8.05 -4.93
C GLU A 20 3.72 -9.05 -4.88
N ARG A 21 4.95 -8.57 -5.13
CA ARG A 21 6.14 -9.42 -5.07
C ARG A 21 6.42 -9.94 -3.65
N PHE A 22 6.32 -9.11 -2.63
CA PHE A 22 6.52 -9.54 -1.24
C PHE A 22 5.39 -10.45 -0.75
N ALA A 23 4.14 -10.14 -1.10
CA ALA A 23 3.00 -11.00 -0.78
C ALA A 23 3.16 -12.39 -1.41
N ALA A 24 3.61 -12.48 -2.67
CA ALA A 24 3.88 -13.75 -3.35
C ALA A 24 5.03 -14.57 -2.72
N LEU A 25 5.89 -13.95 -1.93
CA LEU A 25 6.94 -14.62 -1.15
C LEU A 25 6.46 -15.09 0.24
N GLY A 26 5.21 -14.79 0.60
CA GLY A 26 4.61 -15.17 1.88
C GLY A 26 4.85 -14.16 3.01
N ASP A 27 5.26 -12.94 2.68
CA ASP A 27 5.42 -11.86 3.66
C ASP A 27 4.07 -11.20 3.99
N GLU A 28 3.95 -10.70 5.23
CA GLU A 28 2.83 -9.89 5.70
C GLU A 28 3.10 -8.41 5.32
N VAL A 29 2.38 -7.89 4.33
CA VAL A 29 2.69 -6.59 3.71
C VAL A 29 1.63 -5.54 4.06
N VAL A 30 2.08 -4.35 4.47
CA VAL A 30 1.23 -3.17 4.64
C VAL A 30 1.62 -2.12 3.59
N ALA A 31 0.69 -1.80 2.70
CA ALA A 31 0.84 -0.73 1.72
C ALA A 31 0.34 0.59 2.33
N LEU A 32 1.17 1.64 2.26
CA LEU A 32 0.86 2.96 2.77
C LEU A 32 0.78 3.93 1.60
N GLU A 33 -0.28 4.74 1.53
CA GLU A 33 -0.40 5.84 0.58
C GLU A 33 -0.65 7.14 1.34
N ARG A 34 -0.14 8.26 0.82
CA ARG A 34 -0.52 9.55 1.37
C ARG A 34 -1.97 9.83 1.01
N MET A 35 -2.82 9.98 2.02
CA MET A 35 -4.16 10.54 1.81
C MET A 35 -3.98 11.97 1.30
N ARG A 36 -4.27 12.20 0.03
CA ARG A 36 -4.39 13.56 -0.48
C ARG A 36 -5.72 14.07 0.04
N VAL A 37 -5.67 14.89 1.09
CA VAL A 37 -6.80 15.76 1.40
C VAL A 37 -6.93 16.70 0.22
N LEU A 38 -7.80 16.36 -0.71
CA LEU A 38 -8.30 17.32 -1.68
C LEU A 38 -9.00 18.38 -0.83
N SER A 39 -8.45 19.58 -0.78
CA SER A 39 -9.20 20.77 -0.39
C SER A 39 -10.31 20.97 -1.43
N GLY A 40 -11.39 20.19 -1.27
CA GLY A 40 -12.46 19.99 -2.24
C GLY A 40 -13.14 18.63 -2.06
N SER A 41 -14.07 18.55 -1.10
CA SER A 41 -15.19 17.59 -0.95
C SER A 41 -15.00 16.08 -1.24
N SER A 42 -15.28 15.29 -0.19
CA SER A 42 -15.51 13.83 -0.11
C SER A 42 -14.26 12.95 -0.13
N GLY A 43 -13.82 12.54 1.07
CA GLY A 43 -12.79 11.55 1.28
C GLY A 43 -13.36 10.14 1.20
N THR A 44 -12.71 9.28 0.43
CA THR A 44 -12.95 7.83 0.43
C THR A 44 -11.72 7.16 1.03
N ASP A 45 -11.94 6.49 2.16
CA ASP A 45 -10.98 5.70 2.91
C ASP A 45 -10.65 4.40 2.14
N CYS A 46 -9.38 4.17 1.81
CA CYS A 46 -8.94 2.97 1.10
C CYS A 46 -8.27 2.02 2.10
N ARG A 47 -9.01 1.02 2.58
CA ARG A 47 -8.43 -0.16 3.22
C ARG A 47 -8.16 -1.21 2.15
N VAL A 48 -6.90 -1.62 2.04
CA VAL A 48 -6.43 -2.83 1.34
C VAL A 48 -5.84 -3.78 2.36
#